data_AF-A0A1D2NNB5-F1
#
_entry.id   AF-A0A1D2NNB5-F1
#
_cell.length_a   1.000
_cell.length_b   1.000
_cell.length_c   1.000
_cell.angle_alpha   90.00
_cell.angle_beta   90.00
_cell.angle_gamma   90.00
#
_symmetry.space_group_name_H-M   'P 1'
#
loop_
_entity.id
_entity.type
_entity.pdbx_description
1 polymer ?
#
loop_
_entity_poly.entity_id
_entity_poly.type
_entity_poly.pdbx_seq_one_letter_code
_entity_poly.pdbx_strand_id
1 'polypeptide(L)'
;MKTKIEILAVIFSAALFCIVSASPIQIHAGFEMLGTTEGKIFVRPIYGPGSDNLTYQDAIAKCHSAGYKIATLESQAQNDVVEPSSRWSWIDGIDLQTPDVFFSINTGRNLTYFNWTKWGQRPIIGKDDNNCIRISCNSGDC
;
A
#
# COMPACT_ATOMS: atom_id res chain seq x y z
N MET A 1 -16.81 17.07 -0.12
CA MET A 1 -17.09 15.69 -0.56
C MET A 1 -17.46 14.91 0.70
N LYS A 2 -18.68 14.39 0.81
CA LYS A 2 -19.22 13.85 2.08
C LYS A 2 -18.65 12.46 2.35
N THR A 3 -17.77 12.34 3.34
CA THR A 3 -17.43 11.05 3.95
C THR A 3 -18.60 10.63 4.83
N LYS A 4 -19.39 9.65 4.39
CA LYS A 4 -20.38 8.98 5.25
C LYS A 4 -19.67 7.83 5.96
N ILE A 5 -19.19 8.09 7.17
CA ILE A 5 -19.03 7.05 8.19
C ILE A 5 -20.26 7.20 9.08
N GLU A 6 -21.31 6.42 8.80
CA GLU A 6 -22.51 6.40 9.62
C GLU A 6 -22.35 5.37 10.75
N ILE A 7 -21.92 5.85 11.92
CA ILE A 7 -22.10 5.12 13.18
C ILE A 7 -23.41 5.63 13.78
N LEU A 8 -24.50 4.92 13.55
CA LEU A 8 -25.74 5.08 14.29
C LEU A 8 -26.16 3.73 14.86
N ALA A 9 -26.06 3.59 16.17
CA ALA A 9 -26.79 2.60 16.93
C ALA A 9 -27.31 3.27 18.21
N VAL A 10 -28.40 4.02 18.06
CA VAL A 10 -29.37 4.21 19.13
C VAL A 10 -30.68 3.69 18.55
N ILE A 11 -31.42 2.85 19.29
CA ILE A 11 -32.84 3.06 19.61
C ILE A 11 -33.36 1.86 20.42
N PHE A 12 -33.87 2.19 21.60
CA PHE A 12 -34.80 1.39 22.40
C PHE A 12 -36.21 1.61 21.80
N SER A 13 -36.66 0.76 20.89
CA SER A 13 -38.08 0.50 20.62
C SER A 13 -38.26 -0.48 19.47
N ALA A 14 -39.20 -1.39 19.65
CA ALA A 14 -39.48 -2.52 18.78
C ALA A 14 -39.90 -2.08 17.36
N ALA A 15 -38.92 -1.99 16.47
CA ALA A 15 -39.11 -2.02 15.03
C ALA A 15 -37.92 -2.77 14.43
N LEU A 16 -38.20 -3.64 13.47
CA LEU A 16 -37.30 -4.56 12.78
C LEU A 16 -35.99 -3.86 12.37
N PHE A 17 -34.95 -3.96 13.20
CA PHE A 17 -33.61 -3.52 12.86
C PHE A 17 -33.01 -4.54 11.88
N CYS A 18 -32.88 -4.17 10.61
CA CYS A 18 -31.89 -4.80 9.74
C CYS A 18 -30.52 -4.51 10.35
N ILE A 19 -30.04 -5.45 11.18
CA ILE A 19 -28.66 -5.43 11.65
C ILE A 19 -27.82 -5.61 10.39
N VAL A 20 -27.21 -4.52 9.91
CA VAL A 20 -26.13 -4.61 8.92
C VAL A 20 -24.97 -5.26 9.65
N SER A 21 -24.94 -6.59 9.65
CA SER A 21 -23.78 -7.34 10.14
C SER A 21 -22.66 -7.06 9.14
N ALA A 22 -21.81 -6.09 9.45
CA ALA A 22 -20.55 -5.93 8.74
C ALA A 22 -19.83 -7.27 8.85
N SER A 23 -19.70 -7.98 7.73
CA SER A 23 -18.94 -9.23 7.72
C SER A 23 -17.50 -8.91 8.10
N PRO A 24 -16.85 -9.73 8.95
CA PRO A 24 -15.46 -9.48 9.30
C PRO A 24 -14.64 -9.45 8.02
N ILE A 25 -13.77 -8.43 7.88
CA ILE A 25 -12.84 -8.33 6.76
C ILE A 25 -11.97 -9.59 6.78
N GLN A 26 -12.08 -10.41 5.73
CA GLN A 26 -11.27 -11.60 5.56
C GLN A 26 -9.97 -11.20 4.87
N ILE A 27 -8.83 -11.32 5.58
CA ILE A 27 -7.50 -11.15 4.98
C ILE A 27 -7.07 -12.49 4.39
N HIS A 28 -6.53 -12.48 3.17
CA HIS A 28 -6.10 -13.68 2.46
C HIS A 28 -4.96 -14.37 3.22
N ALA A 29 -4.99 -15.71 3.27
CA ALA A 29 -3.93 -16.49 3.89
C ALA A 29 -2.56 -16.16 3.24
N GLY A 30 -1.55 -15.89 4.07
CA GLY A 30 -0.23 -15.43 3.59
C GLY A 30 -0.12 -13.92 3.40
N PHE A 31 -1.07 -13.15 3.91
CA PHE A 31 -0.96 -11.71 4.10
C PHE A 31 -1.22 -11.36 5.56
N GLU A 32 -0.56 -10.31 6.04
CA GLU A 32 -0.84 -9.69 7.33
C GLU A 32 -1.40 -8.29 7.13
N MET A 33 -2.21 -7.83 8.08
CA MET A 33 -2.76 -6.48 8.09
C MET A 33 -1.74 -5.52 8.69
N LEU A 34 -1.40 -4.47 7.96
CA LEU A 34 -0.55 -3.38 8.45
C LEU A 34 -1.39 -2.31 9.17
N GLY A 35 -2.57 -2.01 8.63
CA GLY A 35 -3.48 -1.04 9.22
C GLY A 35 -4.52 -0.51 8.24
N THR A 36 -5.28 0.48 8.70
CA THR A 36 -6.26 1.20 7.89
C THR A 36 -6.03 2.69 7.99
N THR A 37 -6.11 3.39 6.86
CA THR A 37 -6.13 4.85 6.84
C THR A 37 -6.81 5.33 5.56
N GLU A 38 -7.46 6.49 5.62
CA GLU A 38 -8.11 7.13 4.46
C GLU A 38 -9.06 6.20 3.68
N GLY A 39 -9.74 5.29 4.39
CA GLY A 39 -10.67 4.33 3.78
C GLY A 39 -10.02 3.16 3.03
N LYS A 40 -8.70 3.01 3.15
CA LYS A 40 -7.93 1.88 2.59
C LYS A 40 -7.48 0.92 3.69
N ILE A 41 -7.34 -0.35 3.31
CA ILE A 41 -6.73 -1.39 4.15
C ILE A 41 -5.38 -1.72 3.52
N PHE A 42 -4.33 -1.62 4.32
CA PHE A 42 -2.98 -1.98 3.90
C PHE A 42 -2.64 -3.36 4.45
N VAL A 43 -2.20 -4.22 3.54
CA VAL A 43 -1.77 -5.58 3.85
C VAL A 43 -0.41 -5.81 3.23
N ARG A 44 0.35 -6.75 3.80
CA ARG A 44 1.64 -7.15 3.28
C ARG A 44 1.69 -8.67 3.07
N PRO A 45 2.26 -9.17 1.98
CA PRO A 45 2.53 -10.59 1.83
C PRO A 45 3.54 -11.06 2.89
N ILE A 46 3.23 -12.16 3.55
CA ILE A 46 4.16 -12.85 4.44
C ILE A 46 5.06 -13.74 3.57
N TYR A 47 6.35 -13.45 3.57
CA TYR A 47 7.33 -14.25 2.83
C TYR A 47 8.20 -15.08 3.77
N GLY A 48 8.62 -16.25 3.30
CA GLY A 48 9.60 -17.09 4.00
C GLY A 48 11.04 -16.58 3.85
N PRO A 49 12.01 -17.26 4.49
CA PRO A 49 13.43 -17.01 4.31
C PRO A 49 13.84 -17.03 2.82
N GLY A 50 14.74 -16.11 2.42
CA GLY A 50 15.24 -16.01 1.04
C GLY A 50 14.40 -15.14 0.09
N SER A 51 13.44 -14.39 0.61
CA SER A 51 12.56 -13.51 -0.18
C SER A 51 13.18 -12.17 -0.61
N ASP A 52 14.44 -11.93 -0.24
CA ASP A 52 15.19 -10.73 -0.66
C ASP A 52 15.40 -10.64 -2.18
N ASN A 53 15.19 -11.73 -2.92
CA ASN A 53 15.34 -11.81 -4.37
C ASN A 53 14.02 -11.58 -5.15
N LEU A 54 12.92 -11.23 -4.47
CA LEU A 54 11.63 -11.02 -5.14
C LEU A 54 11.68 -9.80 -6.06
N THR A 55 11.31 -10.02 -7.32
CA THR A 55 11.23 -8.95 -8.31
C THR A 55 9.98 -8.09 -8.10
N TYR A 56 9.97 -6.91 -8.73
CA TYR A 56 8.79 -6.05 -8.76
C TYR A 56 7.56 -6.77 -9.35
N GLN A 57 7.76 -7.57 -10.40
CA GLN A 57 6.70 -8.35 -11.05
C GLN A 57 6.17 -9.46 -10.14
N ASP A 58 7.04 -10.12 -9.36
CA ASP A 58 6.61 -11.13 -8.39
C ASP A 58 5.72 -10.51 -7.30
N ALA A 59 6.06 -9.31 -6.83
CA ALA A 59 5.24 -8.60 -5.84
C ALA A 59 3.86 -8.24 -6.40
N ILE A 60 3.79 -7.76 -7.65
CA ILE A 60 2.51 -7.48 -8.33
C ILE A 60 1.68 -8.76 -8.45
N ALA A 61 2.30 -9.83 -8.98
CA ALA A 61 1.61 -11.10 -9.18
C ALA A 61 1.11 -11.70 -7.85
N LYS A 62 1.90 -11.58 -6.78
CA LYS A 62 1.51 -12.03 -5.44
C LYS A 62 0.29 -11.27 -4.93
N CYS A 63 0.27 -9.95 -5.03
CA CYS A 63 -0.90 -9.15 -4.64
C CYS A 63 -2.13 -9.50 -5.49
N HIS A 64 -1.97 -9.56 -6.81
CA HIS A 64 -3.07 -9.82 -7.75
C HIS A 64 -3.69 -11.21 -7.57
N SER A 65 -2.88 -12.25 -7.34
CA SER A 65 -3.36 -13.62 -7.09
C SER A 65 -4.23 -13.74 -5.83
N ALA A 66 -4.08 -12.82 -4.87
CA ALA A 66 -4.90 -12.74 -3.66
C ALA A 66 -6.07 -11.73 -3.78
N GLY A 67 -6.28 -11.13 -4.95
CA GLY A 67 -7.32 -10.10 -5.16
C GLY A 67 -6.95 -8.71 -4.63
N TYR A 68 -5.69 -8.49 -4.26
CA TYR A 68 -5.16 -7.19 -3.83
C TYR A 68 -4.46 -6.47 -4.99
N LYS A 69 -4.08 -5.22 -4.76
CA LYS A 69 -3.20 -4.43 -5.63
C LYS A 69 -1.91 -4.12 -4.89
N ILE A 70 -0.82 -3.94 -5.63
CA ILE A 70 0.40 -3.36 -5.04
C ILE A 70 0.06 -1.97 -4.48
N ALA A 71 0.59 -1.61 -3.31
CA ALA A 71 0.12 -0.43 -2.59
C ALA A 71 0.54 0.87 -3.29
N THR A 72 -0.42 1.75 -3.60
CA THR A 72 -0.16 3.14 -3.99
C THR A 72 -0.26 4.03 -2.75
N LEU A 73 0.82 4.76 -2.45
CA LEU A 73 0.86 5.71 -1.33
C LEU A 73 0.59 7.13 -1.86
N GLU A 74 -0.43 7.77 -1.32
CA GLU A 74 -0.90 9.09 -1.77
C GLU A 74 -0.77 10.17 -0.68
N SER A 75 -0.36 9.79 0.53
CA SER A 75 -0.25 10.70 1.67
C SER A 75 0.74 10.19 2.73
N GLN A 76 1.15 11.10 3.63
CA GLN A 76 1.97 10.75 4.78
C GLN A 76 1.28 9.73 5.70
N ALA A 77 -0.03 9.85 5.90
CA ALA A 77 -0.77 8.91 6.74
C ALA A 77 -0.74 7.48 6.17
N GLN A 78 -0.79 7.33 4.84
CA GLN A 78 -0.61 6.02 4.19
C GLN A 78 0.82 5.52 4.33
N ASN A 79 1.82 6.41 4.20
CA ASN A 79 3.22 6.06 4.41
C ASN A 79 3.50 5.56 5.84
N ASP A 80 2.97 6.25 6.85
CA ASP A 80 3.17 5.93 8.27
C ASP A 80 2.56 4.56 8.65
N VAL A 81 1.53 4.10 7.94
CA VAL A 81 0.96 2.75 8.11
C VAL A 81 1.87 1.67 7.52
N VAL A 82 2.59 1.96 6.44
CA VAL A 82 3.34 0.93 5.67
C VAL A 82 4.83 0.89 6.05
N GLU A 83 5.43 2.03 6.38
CA GLU A 83 6.87 2.17 6.67
C GLU A 83 7.35 1.33 7.86
N PRO A 84 6.72 1.37 9.06
CA PRO A 84 7.28 0.74 10.26
C PRO A 84 7.39 -0.77 10.16
N SER A 85 6.60 -1.39 9.29
CA SER A 85 6.62 -2.83 9.11
C SER A 85 7.71 -3.27 8.14
N SER A 86 8.21 -2.41 7.25
CA SER A 86 8.85 -2.85 6.00
C SER A 86 10.38 -2.71 6.01
N ARG A 87 11.11 -3.84 6.12
CA ARG A 87 12.58 -3.85 5.91
C ARG A 87 12.92 -3.36 4.50
N TRP A 88 12.28 -3.96 3.49
CA TRP A 88 12.17 -3.47 2.11
C TRP A 88 10.89 -4.04 1.49
N SER A 89 10.03 -3.23 0.87
CA SER A 89 8.80 -3.72 0.22
C SER A 89 8.50 -2.93 -1.06
N TRP A 90 8.20 -3.64 -2.14
CA TRP A 90 7.79 -3.01 -3.40
C TRP A 90 6.45 -2.30 -3.24
N ILE A 91 6.35 -1.08 -3.79
CA ILE A 91 5.13 -0.29 -3.84
C ILE A 91 4.82 0.14 -5.27
N ASP A 92 3.60 0.61 -5.52
CA ASP A 92 3.20 1.11 -6.82
C ASP A 92 4.10 2.27 -7.26
N GLY A 93 4.43 2.29 -8.55
CA GLY A 93 5.27 3.32 -9.14
C GLY A 93 6.35 2.75 -10.05
N ILE A 94 6.33 3.20 -11.30
CA ILE A 94 7.40 2.96 -12.26
C ILE A 94 7.94 4.28 -12.84
N ASP A 95 9.25 4.34 -13.04
CA ASP A 95 9.89 5.34 -13.87
C ASP A 95 9.83 4.89 -15.34
N LEU A 96 9.28 5.73 -16.20
CA LEU A 96 9.20 5.50 -17.65
C LEU A 96 10.22 6.34 -18.43
N GLN A 97 11.37 6.62 -17.83
CA GLN A 97 12.46 7.43 -18.41
C GLN A 97 12.05 8.89 -18.68
N THR A 98 11.01 9.37 -18.02
CA THR A 98 10.64 10.78 -18.02
C THR A 98 11.19 11.41 -16.76
N PRO A 99 12.19 12.31 -16.86
CA PRO A 99 12.78 12.93 -15.69
C PRO A 99 11.72 13.50 -14.75
N ASP A 100 11.91 13.17 -13.49
CA ASP A 100 11.10 13.53 -12.35
C ASP A 100 9.65 13.03 -12.31
N VAL A 101 9.26 12.05 -13.16
CA VAL A 101 7.90 11.51 -13.21
C VAL A 101 7.85 10.00 -12.95
N PHE A 102 7.04 9.60 -11.98
CA PHE A 102 6.69 8.19 -11.74
C PHE A 102 5.21 7.96 -12.04
N PHE A 103 4.90 6.83 -12.65
CA PHE A 103 3.54 6.43 -13.02
C PHE A 103 3.06 5.30 -12.12
N SER A 104 1.82 5.43 -11.65
CA SER A 104 1.11 4.34 -10.99
C SER A 104 0.71 3.29 -12.02
N ILE A 105 1.10 2.03 -11.81
CA ILE A 105 0.64 0.91 -12.64
C ILE A 105 -0.83 0.56 -12.35
N ASN A 106 -1.32 0.93 -11.16
CA ASN A 106 -2.70 0.69 -10.76
C ASN A 106 -3.69 1.65 -11.46
N THR A 107 -3.27 2.88 -11.75
CA THR A 107 -4.16 3.95 -12.25
C THR A 107 -3.75 4.51 -13.61
N GLY A 108 -2.51 4.27 -14.05
CA GLY A 108 -1.94 4.87 -15.26
C GLY A 108 -1.66 6.37 -15.14
N ARG A 109 -1.76 6.95 -13.93
CA ARG A 109 -1.55 8.38 -13.68
C ARG A 109 -0.24 8.63 -12.95
N ASN A 110 0.25 9.87 -13.02
CA ASN A 110 1.43 10.30 -12.29
C ASN A 110 1.19 10.15 -10.78
N LEU A 111 2.18 9.61 -10.07
CA LEU A 111 2.24 9.67 -8.63
C LEU A 111 2.51 11.11 -8.20
N THR A 112 1.81 11.55 -7.15
CA THR A 112 1.88 12.93 -6.65
C THR A 112 2.49 13.02 -5.25
N TYR A 113 2.65 11.89 -4.57
CA TYR A 113 3.21 11.81 -3.22
C TYR A 113 4.48 10.97 -3.23
N PHE A 114 5.50 11.47 -2.54
CA PHE A 114 6.78 10.77 -2.34
C PHE A 114 7.35 11.13 -0.97
N ASN A 115 7.97 10.17 -0.31
CA ASN A 115 8.69 10.35 0.96
C ASN A 115 10.08 9.73 0.89
N TRP A 116 10.94 10.29 0.03
CA TRP A 116 12.29 9.77 -0.18
C TRP A 116 13.17 9.99 1.07
N THR A 117 13.71 8.90 1.61
CA THR A 117 14.45 8.83 2.88
C THR A 117 15.73 9.68 2.95
N LYS A 118 16.35 10.02 1.81
CA LYS A 118 17.43 11.02 1.72
C LYS A 118 17.35 11.84 0.43
N TRP A 119 17.68 13.14 0.55
CA TRP A 119 18.06 13.97 -0.60
C TRP A 119 19.21 13.26 -1.37
N GLY A 120 18.95 12.87 -2.63
CA GLY A 120 19.90 12.12 -3.47
C GLY A 120 19.65 10.61 -3.61
N GLN A 121 18.66 10.04 -2.90
CA GLN A 121 18.14 8.67 -3.19
C GLN A 121 16.93 8.67 -4.12
N ARG A 122 16.56 9.84 -4.67
CA ARG A 122 15.71 9.89 -5.86
C ARG A 122 16.45 9.14 -6.96
N PRO A 123 15.84 8.14 -7.62
CA PRO A 123 16.44 7.50 -8.78
C PRO A 123 16.91 8.57 -9.76
N ILE A 124 18.14 8.43 -10.28
CA ILE A 124 18.58 9.30 -11.37
C ILE A 124 17.94 8.73 -12.63
N ILE A 125 16.87 9.38 -13.04
CA ILE A 125 15.98 8.90 -14.10
C ILE A 125 16.76 8.76 -15.41
N GLY A 126 16.68 7.57 -16.01
CA GLY A 126 17.40 7.20 -17.23
C GLY A 126 18.89 6.87 -17.06
N LYS A 127 19.40 6.70 -15.83
CA LYS A 127 20.82 6.36 -15.57
C LYS A 127 21.06 4.88 -15.29
N ASP A 128 20.05 4.15 -14.82
CA ASP A 128 20.11 2.71 -14.52
C ASP A 128 18.78 2.02 -14.81
N ASP A 129 18.74 0.68 -14.68
CA ASP A 129 17.53 -0.14 -14.87
C ASP A 129 16.61 -0.13 -13.62
N ASN A 130 16.86 0.73 -12.63
CA ASN A 130 16.12 0.76 -11.35
C ASN A 130 14.83 1.57 -11.46
N ASN A 131 13.91 1.09 -12.29
CA ASN A 131 12.68 1.79 -12.62
C ASN A 131 11.52 1.58 -11.64
N CYS A 132 11.71 0.88 -10.51
CA CYS A 132 10.63 0.47 -9.60
C CYS A 132 10.82 1.06 -8.19
N ILE A 133 9.73 1.38 -7.50
CA ILE A 133 9.77 2.02 -6.18
C ILE A 133 9.61 0.99 -5.06
N ARG A 134 10.43 1.11 -4.02
CA ARG A 134 10.31 0.35 -2.77
C ARG A 134 10.29 1.29 -1.56
N ILE A 135 9.54 0.88 -0.54
CA ILE A 135 9.58 1.48 0.80
C ILE A 135 10.54 0.70 1.69
N SER A 136 11.18 1.38 2.63
CA SER A 136 12.09 0.81 3.62
C SER A 136 12.04 1.63 4.90
N CYS A 137 12.20 1.00 6.06
CA CYS A 137 12.36 1.73 7.31
C CYS A 137 13.64 2.57 7.32
N ASN A 138 13.51 3.81 7.78
CA ASN A 138 14.58 4.81 7.83
C ASN A 138 15.73 4.47 8.80
N SER A 139 15.53 3.55 9.75
CA SER A 139 16.40 3.40 10.93
C SER A 139 17.09 2.05 11.10
N GLY A 140 17.04 1.15 10.11
CA GLY A 140 17.75 -0.15 10.17
C GLY A 140 17.19 -1.17 11.16
N ASP A 141 16.32 -0.75 12.07
CA ASP A 141 15.52 -1.62 12.95
C ASP A 141 14.08 -1.67 12.44
N CYS A 142 13.88 -2.61 11.51
CA CYS A 142 12.63 -3.32 11.27
C CYS A 142 12.79 -4.71 11.90
#